data_AF-A0AAE1ULJ8-F1
#
_entry.id   AF-A0AAE1ULJ8-F1
#
_cell.length_a   1.000
_cell.length_b   1.000
_cell.length_c   1.000
_cell.angle_alpha   90.00
_cell.angle_beta   90.00
_cell.angle_gamma   90.00
#
_symmetry.space_group_name_H-M   'P 1'
#
loop_
_entity.id
_entity.type
_entity.pdbx_description
1 polymer ?
#
loop_
_entity_poly.entity_id
_entity_poly.type
_entity_poly.pdbx_seq_one_letter_code
_entity_poly.pdbx_strand_id
1 'polypeptide(L)'
;MLAIVFATHRFDQLIYGLPVIQVQTDHKPLESILRRPINDAPNKRVQSMMLKLQRYNLDTHYVLGKHVSIADTLSQQLPSHAEKQQSDFTVNLERHRLALDLAVTPVTLPDLQNETGNDEELQDVITAIQSGNWDSPSVEDFRPSKNELTTQNGLVFKGAKLVIP
;
A
#
# COMPACT_ATOMS: atom_id res chain seq x y z
N MET A 1 2.23 8.79 0.04
CA MET A 1 1.43 8.34 -1.12
C MET A 1 -0.07 8.54 -0.92
N LEU A 2 -0.67 8.00 0.14
CA LEU A 2 -2.11 8.15 0.38
C LEU A 2 -2.58 9.61 0.40
N ALA A 3 -1.81 10.52 1.01
CA ALA A 3 -2.09 11.95 1.00
C ALA A 3 -2.19 12.55 -0.41
N ILE A 4 -1.35 12.11 -1.36
CA ILE A 4 -1.38 12.56 -2.76
C ILE A 4 -2.67 12.09 -3.43
N VAL A 5 -3.06 10.83 -3.20
CA VAL A 5 -4.32 10.30 -3.75
C VAL A 5 -5.54 11.00 -3.16
N PHE A 6 -5.51 11.29 -1.87
CA PHE A 6 -6.57 12.05 -1.21
C PHE A 6 -6.68 13.46 -1.79
N ALA A 7 -5.57 14.19 -1.88
CA ALA A 7 -5.53 15.56 -2.40
C ALA A 7 -6.02 15.62 -3.85
N THR A 8 -5.51 14.74 -4.71
CA THR A 8 -5.91 14.71 -6.12
C THR A 8 -7.38 14.40 -6.31
N HIS A 9 -7.96 13.52 -5.49
CA HIS A 9 -9.40 13.28 -5.50
C HIS A 9 -10.21 14.47 -4.96
N ARG A 10 -9.77 15.06 -3.84
CA ARG A 10 -10.45 16.21 -3.22
C ARG A 10 -10.51 17.41 -4.14
N PHE A 11 -9.46 17.62 -4.94
CA PHE A 11 -9.33 18.72 -5.87
C PHE A 11 -9.49 18.30 -7.34
N ASP A 12 -10.11 17.15 -7.61
CA ASP A 12 -10.27 16.58 -8.97
C ASP A 12 -10.80 17.64 -9.95
N GLN A 13 -11.87 18.33 -9.60
CA GLN A 13 -12.47 19.40 -10.42
C GLN A 13 -11.53 20.57 -10.73
N LEU A 14 -10.51 20.81 -9.91
CA LEU A 14 -9.58 21.94 -10.08
C LEU A 14 -8.32 21.55 -10.86
N ILE A 15 -7.86 20.30 -10.70
CA ILE A 15 -6.60 19.84 -11.27
C ILE A 15 -6.79 19.02 -12.54
N TYR A 16 -8.00 18.51 -12.78
CA TYR A 16 -8.28 17.68 -13.95
C TYR A 16 -8.01 18.45 -15.25
N GLY A 17 -7.25 17.83 -16.16
CA GLY A 17 -6.89 18.41 -17.45
C GLY A 17 -5.72 19.40 -17.41
N LEU A 18 -5.14 19.71 -16.24
CA LEU A 18 -3.92 20.52 -16.18
C LEU A 18 -2.75 19.80 -16.86
N PRO A 19 -1.90 20.52 -17.60
CA PRO A 19 -0.80 19.92 -18.36
C PRO A 19 0.24 19.28 -17.44
N VAL A 20 0.52 19.88 -16.28
CA VAL A 20 1.43 19.35 -15.25
C VAL A 20 0.93 19.80 -13.88
N ILE A 21 0.91 18.88 -12.92
CA ILE A 21 0.53 19.14 -11.53
C ILE A 21 1.75 18.87 -10.65
N GLN A 22 2.30 19.91 -10.04
CA GLN A 22 3.45 19.77 -9.15
C GLN A 22 3.03 19.25 -7.78
N VAL A 23 3.65 18.17 -7.33
CA VAL A 23 3.43 17.57 -6.01
C VAL A 23 4.72 17.69 -5.21
N GLN A 24 4.68 18.40 -4.09
CA GLN A 24 5.80 18.52 -3.16
C GLN A 24 5.59 17.58 -1.98
N THR A 25 6.58 16.75 -1.66
CA THR A 25 6.52 15.81 -0.54
C THR A 25 7.85 15.74 0.19
N ASP A 26 7.81 15.58 1.50
CA ASP A 26 8.95 15.26 2.36
C ASP A 26 9.33 13.77 2.33
N HIS A 27 8.61 12.95 1.55
CA HIS A 27 8.88 11.52 1.46
C HIS A 27 9.67 11.17 0.18
N LYS A 28 10.99 11.26 0.25
CA LYS A 28 11.93 11.06 -0.87
C LYS A 28 11.66 9.82 -1.73
N PRO A 29 11.34 8.62 -1.18
CA PRO A 29 11.03 7.45 -2.01
C PRO A 29 9.84 7.62 -2.96
N LEU A 30 8.91 8.56 -2.73
CA LEU A 30 7.76 8.73 -3.61
C LEU A 30 8.15 9.31 -4.98
N GLU A 31 9.21 10.09 -5.04
CA GLU A 31 9.73 10.62 -6.30
C GLU A 31 10.17 9.49 -7.23
N SER A 32 10.87 8.47 -6.69
CA SER A 32 11.31 7.33 -7.49
C SER A 32 10.17 6.37 -7.80
N ILE A 33 9.27 6.11 -6.84
CA ILE A 33 8.13 5.20 -7.03
C ILE A 33 7.19 5.71 -8.12
N LEU A 34 6.83 7.00 -8.11
CA LEU A 34 5.87 7.55 -9.06
C LEU A 34 6.43 7.72 -10.49
N ARG A 35 7.77 7.74 -10.64
CA ARG A 35 8.43 7.76 -11.96
C ARG A 35 8.60 6.37 -12.58
N ARG A 36 8.49 5.30 -11.80
CA ARG A 36 8.63 3.94 -12.31
C ARG A 36 7.36 3.47 -13.04
N PRO A 37 7.48 2.49 -13.95
CA PRO A 37 6.32 1.79 -14.48
C PRO A 37 5.47 1.21 -13.34
N ILE A 38 4.15 1.17 -13.53
CA ILE A 38 3.21 0.65 -12.52
C ILE A 38 3.52 -0.81 -12.15
N ASN A 39 4.04 -1.60 -13.09
CA ASN A 39 4.39 -3.00 -12.86
C ASN A 39 5.56 -3.18 -11.88
N ASP A 40 6.39 -2.15 -11.71
CA ASP A 40 7.56 -2.17 -10.81
C ASP A 40 7.24 -1.56 -9.44
N ALA A 41 5.95 -1.38 -9.12
CA ALA A 41 5.54 -0.89 -7.83
C ALA A 41 5.98 -1.86 -6.71
N PRO A 42 6.50 -1.37 -5.57
CA PRO A 42 7.05 -2.20 -4.51
C PRO A 42 6.02 -3.13 -3.86
N ASN A 43 4.74 -2.76 -3.89
CA ASN A 43 3.65 -3.60 -3.45
C ASN A 43 2.34 -3.21 -4.17
N LYS A 44 1.35 -4.10 -4.11
CA LYS A 44 0.06 -3.92 -4.80
C LYS A 44 -0.76 -2.75 -4.28
N ARG A 45 -0.59 -2.37 -3.00
CA ARG A 45 -1.23 -1.18 -2.43
C ARG A 45 -0.72 0.09 -3.11
N VAL A 46 0.59 0.20 -3.26
CA VAL A 46 1.25 1.29 -3.99
C VAL A 46 0.87 1.24 -5.46
N GLN A 47 0.88 0.07 -6.11
CA GLN A 47 0.45 -0.12 -7.49
C GLN A 47 -0.98 0.40 -7.73
N SER A 48 -1.91 0.04 -6.84
CA SER A 48 -3.31 0.48 -6.91
C SER A 48 -3.43 1.99 -6.72
N MET A 49 -2.63 2.58 -5.84
CA MET A 49 -2.57 4.03 -5.69
C MET A 49 -2.01 4.69 -6.96
N MET A 50 -0.96 4.15 -7.58
CA MET A 50 -0.41 4.65 -8.85
C MET A 50 -1.45 4.61 -9.97
N LEU A 51 -2.21 3.52 -10.08
CA LEU A 51 -3.25 3.38 -11.11
C LEU A 51 -4.31 4.47 -11.00
N LYS A 52 -4.70 4.84 -9.76
CA LYS A 52 -5.68 5.92 -9.53
C LYS A 52 -5.11 7.29 -9.89
N LEU A 53 -3.81 7.48 -9.72
CA LEU A 53 -3.10 8.72 -10.06
C LEU A 53 -2.84 8.87 -11.57
N GLN A 54 -2.93 7.80 -12.39
CA GLN A 54 -2.65 7.85 -13.83
C GLN A 54 -3.49 8.87 -14.62
N ARG A 55 -4.66 9.24 -14.10
CA ARG A 55 -5.52 10.26 -14.74
C ARG A 55 -4.93 11.68 -14.68
N TYR A 56 -3.88 11.89 -13.88
CA TYR A 56 -3.25 13.19 -13.66
C TYR A 56 -1.79 13.14 -14.14
N ASN A 57 -1.34 14.22 -14.79
CA ASN A 57 0.09 14.37 -15.11
C ASN A 57 0.83 14.96 -13.90
N LEU A 58 1.22 14.09 -12.95
CA LEU A 58 1.89 14.49 -11.72
C LEU A 58 3.41 14.60 -11.90
N ASP A 59 3.97 15.71 -11.47
CA ASP A 59 5.41 15.91 -11.32
C ASP A 59 5.76 16.03 -9.84
N THR A 60 6.27 14.92 -9.27
CA THR A 60 6.52 14.80 -7.83
C THR A 60 7.97 15.13 -7.49
N HIS A 61 8.18 16.04 -6.54
CA HIS A 61 9.48 16.50 -6.09
C HIS A 61 9.64 16.33 -4.58
N TYR A 62 10.80 15.82 -4.16
CA TYR A 62 11.18 15.84 -2.76
C TYR A 62 11.52 17.26 -2.30
N VAL A 63 10.97 17.66 -1.16
CA VAL A 63 11.32 18.92 -0.48
C VAL A 63 11.62 18.61 0.99
N LEU A 64 12.63 19.27 1.58
CA LEU A 64 12.93 19.12 3.01
C LEU A 64 11.70 19.46 3.86
N GLY A 65 11.41 18.65 4.88
CA GLY A 65 10.22 18.79 5.73
C GLY A 65 10.02 20.20 6.33
N LYS A 66 11.11 20.95 6.56
CA LYS A 66 11.06 22.36 6.99
C LYS A 66 10.26 23.28 6.05
N HIS A 67 10.16 22.94 4.77
CA HIS A 67 9.39 23.67 3.76
C HIS A 67 7.97 23.12 3.57
N VAL A 68 7.64 21.99 4.21
CA VAL A 68 6.33 21.31 4.13
C VAL A 68 5.55 21.49 5.44
N SER A 69 5.98 22.43 6.31
CA SER A 69 5.45 22.62 7.67
C SER A 69 3.93 22.84 7.73
N ILE A 70 3.32 23.52 6.74
CA ILE A 70 1.87 23.70 6.70
C ILE A 70 1.16 22.35 6.50
N ALA A 71 1.59 21.57 5.51
CA ALA A 71 0.97 20.27 5.23
C ALA A 71 1.22 19.28 6.37
N ASP A 72 2.41 19.29 6.98
CA ASP A 72 2.73 18.46 8.14
C ASP A 72 1.83 18.80 9.34
N THR A 73 1.70 20.10 9.67
CA THR A 73 0.83 20.57 10.77
C THR A 73 -0.63 20.18 10.53
N LEU A 74 -1.15 20.39 9.33
CA LEU A 74 -2.53 20.03 8.98
C LEU A 74 -2.77 18.53 9.01
N SER A 75 -1.74 17.72 8.70
CA SER A 75 -1.86 16.25 8.76
C SER A 75 -1.89 15.71 10.19
N GLN A 76 -1.24 16.40 11.13
CA GLN A 76 -1.19 16.04 12.54
C GLN A 76 -2.41 16.57 13.32
N GLN A 77 -2.94 17.73 12.92
CA GLN A 77 -4.08 18.36 13.57
C GLN A 77 -5.41 17.94 12.94
N LEU A 78 -5.86 16.73 13.26
CA LEU A 78 -7.25 16.34 12.99
C LEU A 78 -8.17 16.87 14.10
N PRO A 79 -9.22 17.65 13.77
CA PRO A 79 -10.27 17.96 14.73
C PRO A 79 -10.91 16.67 15.23
N SER A 80 -11.16 16.58 16.54
CA SER A 80 -11.79 15.41 17.20
C SER A 80 -13.16 15.03 16.61
N HIS A 81 -13.79 15.97 15.88
CA HIS A 81 -15.08 15.85 15.22
C HIS A 81 -15.02 15.70 13.69
N ALA A 82 -13.84 15.46 13.11
CA ALA A 82 -13.76 15.12 11.69
C ALA A 82 -14.52 13.80 11.48
N GLU A 83 -15.76 13.89 10.97
CA GLU A 83 -16.51 12.75 10.51
C GLU A 83 -15.56 11.94 9.63
N LYS A 84 -15.31 10.68 10.00
CA LYS A 84 -14.67 9.71 9.12
C LYS A 84 -15.63 9.51 7.96
N GLN A 85 -15.61 10.42 7.00
CA GLN A 85 -16.14 10.14 5.67
C GLN A 85 -15.23 9.03 5.13
N GLN A 86 -15.64 7.79 5.41
CA GLN A 86 -15.17 6.61 4.70
C GLN A 86 -15.55 6.84 3.25
N SER A 87 -14.65 7.48 2.51
CA SER A 87 -14.79 7.52 1.06
C SER A 87 -14.86 6.07 0.57
N ASP A 88 -15.74 5.77 -0.39
CA ASP A 88 -15.84 4.46 -1.06
C ASP A 88 -14.48 3.90 -1.52
N PHE A 89 -13.48 4.77 -1.64
CA PHE A 89 -12.09 4.46 -1.88
C PHE A 89 -11.45 3.49 -0.89
N THR A 90 -11.73 3.60 0.42
CA THR A 90 -11.17 2.68 1.44
C THR A 90 -11.83 1.31 1.36
N VAL A 91 -13.14 1.28 1.09
CA VAL A 91 -13.93 0.04 1.05
C VAL A 91 -13.68 -0.75 -0.25
N ASN A 92 -13.56 -0.08 -1.40
CA ASN A 92 -13.31 -0.76 -2.68
C ASN A 92 -11.88 -1.29 -2.82
N LEU A 93 -10.89 -0.68 -2.14
CA LEU A 93 -9.52 -1.19 -2.12
C LEU A 93 -9.40 -2.53 -1.37
N GLU A 94 -10.26 -2.78 -0.38
CA GLU A 94 -10.25 -4.03 0.38
C GLU A 94 -11.00 -5.16 -0.35
N ARG A 95 -12.11 -4.87 -1.04
CA ARG A 95 -12.93 -5.89 -1.72
C ARG A 95 -12.36 -6.39 -3.06
N HIS A 96 -11.74 -5.53 -3.87
CA HIS A 96 -11.11 -5.95 -5.14
C HIS A 96 -9.77 -6.68 -4.94
N ARG A 97 -9.29 -6.78 -3.69
CA ARG A 97 -7.94 -7.23 -3.33
C ARG A 97 -7.76 -8.76 -3.34
N LEU A 98 -8.85 -9.54 -3.30
CA LEU A 98 -8.81 -11.01 -3.30
C LEU A 98 -9.12 -11.62 -4.68
N ALA A 99 -10.14 -11.09 -5.37
CA ALA A 99 -10.71 -11.74 -6.55
C ALA A 99 -9.83 -11.66 -7.81
N LEU A 100 -8.96 -10.65 -7.91
CA LEU A 100 -8.07 -10.46 -9.07
C LEU A 100 -6.70 -11.14 -8.91
N ASP A 101 -6.36 -11.57 -7.70
CA ASP A 101 -4.96 -11.68 -7.28
C ASP A 101 -4.42 -13.10 -7.18
N LEU A 102 -5.31 -14.07 -7.21
CA LEU A 102 -4.98 -15.46 -7.39
C LEU A 102 -5.82 -15.97 -8.56
N ALA A 103 -5.19 -16.61 -9.55
CA ALA A 103 -5.90 -17.52 -10.47
C ALA A 103 -6.35 -18.79 -9.72
N VAL A 104 -6.83 -18.62 -8.50
CA VAL A 104 -7.33 -19.64 -7.58
C VAL A 104 -8.82 -19.47 -7.66
N THR A 105 -9.49 -20.54 -8.06
CA THR A 105 -10.93 -20.61 -8.03
C THR A 105 -11.45 -20.14 -6.66
N PRO A 106 -12.57 -19.41 -6.58
CA PRO A 106 -13.10 -18.91 -5.30
C PRO A 106 -13.35 -20.02 -4.26
N VAL A 107 -13.38 -21.29 -4.69
CA VAL A 107 -13.49 -22.50 -3.86
C VAL A 107 -12.22 -22.80 -3.07
N THR A 108 -11.03 -22.49 -3.58
CA THR A 108 -9.73 -22.93 -3.02
C THR A 108 -9.06 -21.88 -2.11
N LEU A 109 -9.61 -20.67 -2.04
CA LEU A 109 -9.18 -19.61 -1.11
C LEU A 109 -9.39 -19.96 0.38
N PRO A 110 -10.56 -20.44 0.83
CA PRO A 110 -10.75 -20.81 2.23
C PRO A 110 -9.86 -21.97 2.65
N ASP A 111 -9.60 -22.92 1.75
CA ASP A 111 -8.70 -24.05 2.02
C ASP A 111 -7.27 -23.56 2.25
N LEU A 112 -6.75 -22.68 1.38
CA LEU A 112 -5.43 -22.06 1.56
C LEU A 112 -5.33 -21.26 2.86
N GLN A 113 -6.40 -20.58 3.28
CA GLN A 113 -6.41 -19.86 4.55
C GLN A 113 -6.35 -20.81 5.75
N ASN A 114 -7.05 -21.96 5.67
CA ASN A 114 -7.00 -22.98 6.71
C ASN A 114 -5.61 -23.64 6.78
N GLU A 115 -5.02 -24.01 5.65
CA GLU A 115 -3.68 -24.59 5.61
C GLU A 115 -2.61 -23.60 6.08
N THR A 116 -2.70 -22.33 5.66
CA THR A 116 -1.82 -21.26 6.19
C THR A 116 -2.06 -21.00 7.69
N GLY A 117 -3.25 -21.30 8.19
CA GLY A 117 -3.59 -21.27 9.62
C GLY A 117 -2.95 -22.41 10.42
N ASN A 118 -2.75 -23.56 9.78
CA ASN A 118 -2.16 -24.75 10.38
C ASN A 118 -0.62 -24.76 10.32
N ASP A 119 -0.03 -24.02 9.39
CA ASP A 119 1.42 -23.89 9.23
C ASP A 119 2.02 -22.95 10.29
N GLU A 120 2.80 -23.53 11.21
CA GLU A 120 3.47 -22.81 12.29
C GLU A 120 4.53 -21.82 11.77
N GLU A 121 5.25 -22.13 10.68
CA GLU A 121 6.28 -21.24 10.12
C GLU A 121 5.65 -20.00 9.48
N LEU A 122 4.54 -20.17 8.75
CA LEU A 122 3.82 -19.05 8.14
C LEU A 122 3.11 -18.17 9.19
N GLN A 123 2.60 -18.74 10.28
CA GLN A 123 2.08 -17.95 11.40
C GLN A 123 3.19 -17.11 12.06
N ASP A 124 4.37 -17.69 12.26
CA ASP A 124 5.54 -16.96 12.77
C ASP A 124 5.96 -15.84 11.80
N VAL A 125 5.93 -16.07 10.48
CA VAL A 125 6.18 -15.02 9.48
C VAL A 125 5.12 -13.91 9.54
N ILE A 126 3.83 -14.25 9.69
CA ILE A 126 2.74 -13.27 9.80
C ILE A 126 2.93 -12.38 11.03
N THR A 127 3.25 -12.99 12.18
CA THR A 127 3.49 -12.26 13.43
C THR A 127 4.76 -11.42 13.35
N ALA A 128 5.82 -11.90 12.71
CA ALA A 128 7.05 -11.14 12.45
C ALA A 128 6.81 -9.91 11.55
N ILE A 129 5.96 -10.04 10.52
CA ILE A 129 5.58 -8.93 9.63
C ILE A 129 4.77 -7.87 10.40
N GLN A 130 3.86 -8.29 11.29
CA GLN A 130 3.01 -7.36 12.05
C GLN A 130 3.76 -6.67 13.20
N SER A 131 4.61 -7.41 13.91
CA SER A 131 5.37 -6.91 15.06
C SER A 131 6.67 -6.20 14.67
N GLY A 132 7.19 -6.48 13.47
CA GLY A 132 8.49 -6.01 13.01
C GLY A 132 9.69 -6.76 13.62
N ASN A 133 9.44 -7.82 14.39
CA ASN A 133 10.48 -8.64 15.03
C ASN A 133 10.75 -9.92 14.21
N TRP A 134 11.98 -10.11 13.75
CA TRP A 134 12.39 -11.20 12.85
C TRP A 134 13.45 -12.12 13.47
N ASP A 135 13.54 -12.17 14.80
CA ASP A 135 14.59 -12.89 15.52
C ASP A 135 14.27 -14.37 15.81
N SER A 136 13.09 -14.85 15.40
CA SER A 136 12.73 -16.27 15.49
C SER A 136 13.45 -17.11 14.43
N PRO A 137 14.00 -18.29 14.78
CA PRO A 137 14.71 -19.16 13.83
C PRO A 137 13.82 -19.67 12.70
N SER A 138 12.51 -19.85 12.93
CA SER A 138 11.53 -20.25 11.90
C SER A 138 11.41 -19.25 10.74
N VAL A 139 11.91 -18.02 10.91
CA VAL A 139 11.75 -16.91 9.97
C VAL A 139 13.08 -16.53 9.29
N GLU A 140 14.18 -17.27 9.56
CA GLU A 140 15.50 -16.99 8.99
C GLU A 140 15.49 -17.01 7.45
N ASP A 141 14.81 -17.99 6.86
CA ASP A 141 14.71 -18.15 5.40
C ASP A 141 13.94 -17.00 4.72
N PHE A 142 13.04 -16.36 5.46
CA PHE A 142 12.22 -15.24 4.98
C PHE A 142 12.84 -13.86 5.30
N ARG A 143 13.77 -13.78 6.26
CA ARG A 143 14.51 -12.57 6.66
C ARG A 143 15.17 -11.80 5.49
N PRO A 144 15.81 -12.44 4.48
CA PRO A 144 16.37 -11.71 3.34
C PRO A 144 15.29 -11.04 2.47
N SER A 145 14.06 -11.57 2.46
CA SER A 145 12.94 -11.06 1.67
C SER A 145 11.99 -10.17 2.48
N LYS A 146 12.33 -9.79 3.73
CA LYS A 146 11.44 -9.07 4.65
C LYS A 146 10.78 -7.82 4.08
N ASN A 147 11.47 -7.11 3.19
CA ASN A 147 10.98 -5.86 2.59
C ASN A 147 9.96 -6.10 1.46
N GLU A 148 9.89 -7.32 0.92
CA GLU A 148 8.98 -7.73 -0.15
C GLU A 148 7.80 -8.56 0.37
N LEU A 149 7.87 -8.99 1.62
CA LEU A 149 6.84 -9.79 2.27
C LEU A 149 5.71 -8.91 2.78
N THR A 150 4.48 -9.31 2.45
CA THR A 150 3.26 -8.63 2.90
C THR A 150 2.21 -9.63 3.30
N THR A 151 1.41 -9.29 4.31
CA THR A 151 0.31 -10.13 4.78
C THR A 151 -1.03 -9.57 4.32
N GLN A 152 -1.94 -10.47 3.92
CA GLN A 152 -3.28 -10.10 3.49
C GLN A 152 -4.26 -11.24 3.77
N ASN A 153 -5.30 -10.98 4.56
CA ASN A 153 -6.36 -11.94 4.91
C ASN A 153 -5.84 -13.29 5.44
N GLY A 154 -4.80 -13.26 6.27
CA GLY A 154 -4.18 -14.47 6.83
C GLY A 154 -3.23 -15.20 5.88
N LEU A 155 -2.96 -14.65 4.68
CA LEU A 155 -2.04 -15.22 3.69
C LEU A 155 -0.76 -14.37 3.58
N VAL A 156 0.36 -15.02 3.27
CA VAL A 156 1.67 -14.40 3.07
C VAL A 156 1.99 -14.27 1.59
N PHE A 157 2.39 -13.07 1.15
CA PHE A 157 2.77 -12.77 -0.22
C PHE A 157 4.20 -12.27 -0.31
N LYS A 158 4.96 -12.80 -1.28
CA LYS A 158 6.25 -12.24 -1.70
C LYS A 158 6.05 -11.47 -3.00
N GLY A 159 5.97 -10.14 -2.89
CA GLY A 159 5.62 -9.27 -4.02
C GLY A 159 4.23 -9.57 -4.58
N ALA A 160 4.16 -10.17 -5.78
CA ALA A 160 2.90 -10.54 -6.42
C ALA A 160 2.48 -12.01 -6.22
N LYS A 161 3.36 -12.85 -5.67
CA LYS A 161 3.16 -14.30 -5.55
C LYS A 161 2.72 -14.68 -4.14
N LEU A 162 1.77 -15.61 -4.04
CA LEU A 162 1.38 -16.24 -2.79
C LEU A 162 2.46 -17.25 -2.36
N VAL A 163 2.81 -17.24 -1.07
CA VAL A 163 3.61 -18.30 -0.45
C VAL A 163 2.65 -19.43 -0.09
N ILE A 164 2.92 -20.63 -0.60
CA ILE A 164 2.07 -21.80 -0.39
C ILE A 164 2.59 -22.54 0.86
N PRO A 165 1.72 -22.94 1.80
CA PRO A 165 2.05 -23.86 2.89
C PRO A 165 2.54 -25.22 2.39
#